data_AF-A0A968MQ67-F1
#
_entry.id   AF-A0A968MQ67-F1
#
_cell.length_a   1.000
_cell.length_b   1.000
_cell.length_c   1.000
_cell.angle_alpha   90.00
_cell.angle_beta   90.00
_cell.angle_gamma   90.00
#
_symmetry.space_group_name_H-M   'P 1'
#
loop_
_entity.id
_entity.type
_entity.pdbx_description
1 polymer ?
#
loop_
_entity_poly.entity_id
_entity_poly.type
_entity_poly.pdbx_seq_one_letter_code
_entity_poly.pdbx_strand_id
1 'polypeptide(L)'
;MNIEIPTDKRFLLIIPLAMQLLIENAIKHNIMTKSDPLIIDIFVDRNNYLNVINNLQERPSHLISTGVGLKNIQNRYKLLISKEPIFEKTKTRFIAKVPLVEKGV
;
A
#
# COMPACT_ATOMS: atom_id res chain seq x y z
N MET A 1 -12.09 -0.04 6.84
CA MET A 1 -10.98 0.72 6.24
C MET A 1 -10.89 2.02 6.99
N ASN A 2 -9.72 2.37 7.50
CA ASN A 2 -9.47 3.58 8.27
C ASN A 2 -8.52 4.47 7.45
N ILE A 3 -8.83 5.76 7.34
CA ILE A 3 -8.04 6.70 6.55
C ILE A 3 -7.76 7.93 7.39
N GLU A 4 -6.48 8.24 7.59
CA GLU A 4 -6.02 9.37 8.38
C GLU A 4 -4.92 10.15 7.63
N ILE A 5 -5.30 11.29 7.04
CA ILE A 5 -4.38 12.17 6.32
C ILE A 5 -4.29 13.52 7.05
N PRO A 6 -3.15 13.81 7.71
CA PRO A 6 -2.92 15.10 8.37
C PRO A 6 -3.13 16.27 7.41
N THR A 7 -3.74 17.35 7.90
CA THR A 7 -4.11 18.51 7.07
C THR A 7 -2.90 19.12 6.36
N ASP A 8 -1.75 19.16 7.04
CA ASP A 8 -0.45 19.62 6.53
C ASP A 8 0.20 18.68 5.51
N LYS A 9 -0.43 17.55 5.18
CA LYS A 9 0.06 16.59 4.18
C LYS A 9 -0.87 16.45 2.98
N ARG A 10 -2.05 17.08 2.99
CA ARG A 10 -3.09 16.93 1.94
C ARG A 10 -2.71 17.51 0.57
N PHE A 11 -1.66 18.33 0.51
CA PHE A 11 -1.13 18.86 -0.75
C PHE A 11 -0.13 17.92 -1.43
N LEU A 12 0.32 16.87 -0.74
CA LEU A 12 1.22 15.87 -1.29
C LEU A 12 0.47 14.96 -2.26
N LEU A 13 1.18 14.54 -3.30
CA LEU A 13 0.66 13.72 -4.38
C LEU A 13 1.19 12.29 -4.27
N ILE A 14 0.37 11.35 -4.70
CA ILE A 14 0.74 9.95 -4.89
C ILE A 14 0.82 9.66 -6.38
N ILE A 15 1.76 8.79 -6.78
CA ILE A 15 1.80 8.31 -8.16
C ILE A 15 0.48 7.60 -8.52
N PRO A 16 -0.12 7.88 -9.68
CA PRO A 16 -1.41 7.32 -10.07
C PRO A 16 -1.44 5.79 -9.98
N LEU A 17 -2.60 5.27 -9.57
CA LEU A 17 -2.93 3.84 -9.43
C LEU A 17 -2.17 3.10 -8.31
N ALA A 18 -1.17 3.71 -7.65
CA ALA A 18 -0.42 3.03 -6.59
C ALA A 18 -1.34 2.61 -5.43
N MET A 19 -2.14 3.55 -4.87
CA MET A 19 -3.07 3.24 -3.78
C MET A 19 -4.10 2.18 -4.16
N GLN A 20 -4.69 2.28 -5.37
CA GLN A 20 -5.66 1.30 -5.85
C GLN A 20 -5.05 -0.11 -5.91
N LEU A 21 -3.86 -0.25 -6.52
CA LEU A 21 -3.16 -1.54 -6.61
C LEU A 21 -2.83 -2.14 -5.24
N LEU A 22 -2.49 -1.30 -4.25
CA LEU A 22 -2.23 -1.76 -2.88
C LEU A 22 -3.49 -2.25 -2.17
N ILE A 23 -4.61 -1.55 -2.34
CA ILE A 23 -5.90 -1.98 -1.79
C ILE A 23 -6.38 -3.27 -2.48
N GLU A 24 -6.26 -3.36 -3.81
CA GLU A 24 -6.57 -4.58 -4.56
C GLU A 24 -5.71 -5.77 -4.11
N ASN A 25 -4.43 -5.54 -3.84
CA ASN A 25 -3.53 -6.57 -3.32
C ASN A 25 -4.02 -7.09 -1.95
N ALA A 26 -4.32 -6.19 -1.02
CA ALA A 26 -4.86 -6.55 0.29
C ALA A 26 -6.15 -7.38 0.18
N ILE A 27 -7.08 -6.99 -0.69
CA ILE A 27 -8.35 -7.73 -0.89
C ILE A 27 -8.11 -9.10 -1.55
N LYS A 28 -7.25 -9.15 -2.57
CA LYS A 28 -7.00 -10.37 -3.36
C LYS A 28 -6.28 -11.44 -2.55
N HIS A 29 -5.29 -11.05 -1.76
CA HIS A 29 -4.41 -11.98 -1.05
C HIS A 29 -4.94 -12.35 0.34
N ASN A 30 -6.04 -11.75 0.79
CA ASN A 30 -6.62 -12.04 2.08
C ASN A 30 -8.01 -12.69 2.02
N ILE A 31 -8.27 -13.55 3.00
CA ILE A 31 -9.62 -13.96 3.36
C ILE A 31 -10.28 -12.75 4.05
N MET A 32 -11.58 -12.59 3.83
CA MET A 32 -12.40 -11.59 4.50
C MET A 32 -13.74 -12.22 4.80
N THR A 33 -14.05 -12.44 6.07
CA THR A 33 -15.34 -12.96 6.53
C THR A 33 -16.02 -11.95 7.44
N LYS A 34 -17.30 -12.17 7.77
CA LYS A 34 -17.99 -11.32 8.74
C LYS A 34 -17.39 -11.45 10.16
N SER A 35 -16.92 -12.64 10.52
CA SER A 35 -16.32 -12.94 11.83
C SER A 35 -14.86 -12.50 11.94
N ASP A 36 -14.13 -12.47 10.83
CA ASP A 36 -12.76 -11.98 10.75
C ASP A 36 -12.64 -11.01 9.55
N PRO A 37 -12.91 -9.71 9.77
CA PRO A 37 -12.91 -8.72 8.71
C PRO A 37 -11.47 -8.33 8.31
N LEU A 38 -11.29 -7.99 7.03
CA LEU A 38 -10.08 -7.36 6.56
C LEU A 38 -10.06 -5.90 7.01
N ILE A 39 -9.05 -5.55 7.80
CA ILE A 39 -8.79 -4.21 8.29
C ILE A 39 -7.67 -3.63 7.44
N ILE A 40 -7.93 -2.49 6.82
CA ILE A 40 -6.96 -1.73 6.03
C ILE A 40 -6.84 -0.35 6.66
N ASP A 41 -5.63 0.00 7.08
CA ASP A 41 -5.26 1.30 7.63
C ASP A 41 -4.44 2.09 6.60
N ILE A 42 -4.86 3.32 6.33
CA ILE A 42 -4.23 4.23 5.38
C ILE A 42 -3.87 5.52 6.09
N PHE A 43 -2.59 5.86 6.16
CA PHE A 43 -2.16 7.10 6.80
C PHE A 43 -0.85 7.65 6.24
N VAL A 44 -0.57 8.92 6.47
CA VAL A 44 0.71 9.54 6.09
C VAL A 44 1.61 9.64 7.32
N ASP A 45 2.84 9.13 7.20
CA ASP A 45 3.82 9.25 8.27
C ASP A 45 4.64 10.56 8.20
N ARG A 46 5.49 10.76 9.21
CA ARG A 46 6.37 11.94 9.33
C ARG A 46 7.35 12.08 8.17
N ASN A 47 7.66 11.00 7.46
CA ASN A 47 8.61 10.96 6.35
C ASN A 47 7.94 11.16 4.98
N ASN A 48 6.67 11.58 4.96
CA ASN A 48 5.85 11.74 3.76
C ASN A 48 5.64 10.43 2.99
N TYR A 49 5.55 9.30 3.68
CA TYR A 49 5.09 8.05 3.07
C TYR A 49 3.60 7.84 3.34
N LEU A 50 2.86 7.49 2.30
CA LEU A 50 1.55 6.89 2.46
C LEU A 50 1.73 5.42 2.84
N ASN A 51 1.24 5.07 4.01
CA ASN A 51 1.20 3.72 4.53
C ASN A 51 -0.16 3.13 4.17
N VAL A 52 -0.17 1.96 3.54
CA VAL A 52 -1.35 1.11 3.29
C VAL A 52 -1.05 -0.24 3.93
N ILE A 53 -1.66 -0.49 5.08
CA ILE A 53 -1.36 -1.65 5.93
C ILE A 53 -2.62 -2.47 6.11
N ASN A 54 -2.53 -3.79 6.02
CA ASN A 54 -3.66 -4.66 6.34
C ASN A 54 -3.27 -5.79 7.29
N ASN A 55 -4.24 -6.28 8.08
CA ASN A 55 -4.05 -7.52 8.84
C ASN A 55 -3.91 -8.71 7.88
N LEU A 56 -3.00 -9.61 8.21
CA LEU A 56 -2.66 -10.75 7.38
C LEU A 56 -3.57 -11.93 7.71
N GLN A 57 -4.51 -12.20 6.82
CA GLN A 57 -5.36 -13.39 6.78
C GLN A 57 -5.15 -14.10 5.45
N GLU A 58 -4.09 -14.89 5.30
CA GLU A 58 -3.69 -15.39 3.99
C GLU A 58 -4.79 -16.19 3.29
N ARG A 59 -5.12 -15.80 2.06
CA ARG A 59 -5.98 -16.59 1.19
C ARG A 59 -5.16 -17.76 0.60
N PRO A 60 -5.55 -19.02 0.86
CA PRO A 60 -4.97 -20.16 0.17
C PRO A 60 -5.18 -19.98 -1.33
N SER A 61 -4.08 -19.97 -2.08
CA SER A 61 -4.10 -19.84 -3.53
C SER A 61 -3.25 -20.97 -4.11
N HIS A 62 -3.81 -21.71 -5.07
CA HIS A 62 -3.06 -22.68 -5.86
C HIS A 62 -2.15 -22.01 -6.90
N LEU A 63 -2.32 -20.71 -7.13
CA LEU A 63 -1.49 -19.90 -8.00
C LEU A 63 -0.44 -19.15 -7.17
N ILE A 64 0.84 -19.33 -7.53
CA ILE A 64 1.95 -18.56 -6.99
C ILE A 64 1.73 -17.08 -7.31
N SER A 65 1.85 -16.20 -6.32
CA SER A 65 1.80 -14.76 -6.56
C SER A 65 2.95 -14.36 -7.49
N THR A 66 2.64 -13.76 -8.63
CA THR A 66 3.65 -13.32 -9.60
C THR A 66 4.35 -12.02 -9.18
N GLY A 67 3.91 -11.37 -8.09
CA GLY A 67 4.48 -10.10 -7.60
C GLY A 67 4.34 -8.91 -8.56
N VAL A 68 3.61 -9.08 -9.67
CA VAL A 68 3.53 -8.10 -10.77
C VAL A 68 3.01 -6.74 -10.29
N GLY A 69 2.03 -6.71 -9.37
CA GLY A 69 1.48 -5.48 -8.82
C GLY A 69 2.53 -4.64 -8.08
N LEU A 70 3.28 -5.26 -7.16
CA LEU A 70 4.32 -4.57 -6.41
C LEU A 70 5.47 -4.13 -7.32
N LYS A 71 5.87 -4.98 -8.28
CA LYS A 71 6.91 -4.65 -9.27
C LYS A 71 6.50 -3.48 -10.16
N ASN A 72 5.22 -3.39 -10.55
CA ASN A 72 4.69 -2.25 -11.31
C ASN A 72 4.80 -0.96 -10.49
N ILE A 73 4.45 -1.00 -9.20
CA ILE A 73 4.61 0.15 -8.30
C ILE A 73 6.10 0.53 -8.22
N GLN A 74 7.00 -0.39 -7.91
CA GLN A 74 8.45 -0.12 -7.80
C GLN A 74 9.01 0.52 -9.07
N ASN A 75 8.69 -0.04 -10.23
CA ASN A 75 9.17 0.47 -11.52
C ASN A 75 8.67 1.90 -11.78
N ARG A 76 7.39 2.19 -11.49
CA ARG A 76 6.83 3.54 -11.66
C ARG A 76 7.51 4.56 -10.74
N TYR A 77 7.73 4.20 -9.49
CA TYR A 77 8.43 5.08 -8.55
C TYR A 77 9.88 5.32 -8.99
N LYS A 78 10.60 4.28 -9.40
CA LYS A 78 11.98 4.40 -9.92
C LYS A 78 12.11 5.29 -11.15
N LEU A 79 11.09 5.35 -12.00
CA LEU A 79 11.07 6.20 -13.20
C LEU A 79 10.80 7.68 -12.89
N LEU A 80 10.07 7.97 -11.81
CA LEU A 80 9.57 9.32 -11.54
C LEU A 80 10.33 10.01 -10.40
N ILE A 81 10.82 9.26 -9.42
CA ILE A 81 11.52 9.80 -8.25
C ILE A 81 12.60 8.86 -7.72
N SER A 82 13.54 9.39 -6.94
CA SER A 82 14.62 8.60 -6.33
C SER A 82 14.20 7.82 -5.08
N LYS A 83 13.05 8.14 -4.46
CA LYS A 83 12.57 7.43 -3.26
C LYS A 83 11.83 6.16 -3.67
N GLU A 84 12.19 5.04 -3.04
CA GLU A 84 11.58 3.75 -3.34
C GLU A 84 10.41 3.41 -2.39
N PRO A 85 9.39 2.68 -2.88
CA PRO A 85 8.39 2.01 -2.07
C PRO A 85 8.99 0.93 -1.17
N ILE A 86 8.41 0.73 0.00
CA ILE A 86 8.78 -0.29 0.97
C ILE A 86 7.63 -1.29 1.10
N PHE A 87 7.93 -2.57 0.96
CA PHE A 87 6.96 -3.64 1.17
C PHE A 87 7.51 -4.63 2.18
N GLU A 88 6.75 -4.89 3.23
CA GLU A 88 7.13 -5.79 4.30
C GLU A 88 5.95 -6.69 4.67
N LYS A 89 6.23 -7.96 4.91
CA LYS A 89 5.25 -8.91 5.41
C LYS A 89 5.73 -9.40 6.78
N THR A 90 4.90 -9.18 7.79
CA THR A 90 5.11 -9.67 9.14
C THR A 90 4.23 -10.90 9.38
N LYS A 91 4.28 -11.47 10.59
CA LYS A 91 3.40 -12.58 10.98
C LYS A 91 1.91 -12.20 10.96
N THR A 92 1.58 -10.93 11.16
CA THR A 92 0.20 -10.48 11.41
C THR A 92 -0.26 -9.38 10.46
N ARG A 93 0.63 -8.80 9.66
CA ARG A 93 0.33 -7.66 8.79
C ARG A 93 1.13 -7.71 7.49
N PHE A 94 0.52 -7.21 6.43
CA PHE A 94 1.23 -6.75 5.24
C PHE A 94 1.32 -5.21 5.27
N ILE A 95 2.52 -4.69 5.03
CA ILE A 95 2.86 -3.28 5.15
C ILE A 95 3.36 -2.80 3.79
N ALA A 96 2.62 -1.89 3.16
CA ALA A 96 3.07 -1.18 1.97
C ALA A 96 3.24 0.30 2.29
N LYS A 97 4.41 0.85 2.00
CA LYS A 97 4.70 2.28 2.14
C LYS A 97 5.12 2.81 0.79
N VAL A 98 4.46 3.86 0.33
CA VAL A 98 4.83 4.54 -0.92
C VAL A 98 5.14 6.00 -0.64
N PRO A 99 6.25 6.54 -1.17
CA PRO A 99 6.59 7.94 -0.94
C PRO A 99 5.56 8.85 -1.63
N LEU A 100 5.23 9.94 -0.97
CA LEU A 100 4.46 11.03 -1.55
C LEU A 100 5.41 12.12 -2.07
N VAL A 101 4.95 12.85 -3.07
CA VAL A 101 5.74 13.89 -3.76
C VAL A 101 5.06 15.25 -3.63
N GLU A 102 5.84 16.32 -3.66
CA GLU A 102 5.31 17.67 -3.71
C GLU A 102 4.83 18.02 -5.12
N LYS A 103 3.86 18.93 -5.21
CA LYS A 103 3.35 19.43 -6.48
C LYS A 103 4.43 20.33 -7.11
N GLY A 104 5.09 19.87 -8.17
CA GLY A 104 6.12 20.64 -8.88
C GLY A 104 7.49 19.98 -9.02
N VAL A 105 7.61 18.68 -8.69
CA VAL A 105 8.56 17.81 -9.40
C VAL A 105 8.06 17.59 -10.82
#